data_AF-A0A358NF56-F1
#
_entry.id   AF-A0A358NF56-F1
#
_cell.length_a   1.000
_cell.length_b   1.000
_cell.length_c   1.000
_cell.angle_alpha   90.00
_cell.angle_beta   90.00
_cell.angle_gamma   90.00
#
_symmetry.space_group_name_H-M   'P 1'
#
loop_
_entity.id
_entity.type
_entity.pdbx_description
1 polymer ?
#
loop_
_entity_poly.entity_id
_entity_poly.type
_entity_poly.pdbx_seq_one_letter_code
_entity_poly.pdbx_strand_id
1 'polypeptide(L)' 'MTYCCGLRLKDGLVFISDTRTNAGVDHISVFKKLFSFGVEGERFIVIQTSG' A
#
# COMPACT_ATOMS: atom_id res chain seq x y z
N MET A 1 -5.77 13.00 -2.31
CA MET A 1 -4.99 12.84 -1.07
C MET A 1 -4.74 11.37 -0.92
N THR A 2 -3.46 10.99 -0.94
CA THR A 2 -2.98 9.61 -0.93
C THR A 2 -2.20 9.41 0.38
N TYR A 3 -2.54 8.41 1.18
CA TYR A 3 -1.89 8.14 2.46
C TYR A 3 -1.66 6.63 2.66
N CYS A 4 -0.39 6.29 2.95
CA CYS A 4 0.05 4.95 3.26
C CYS A 4 0.87 4.97 4.55
N CYS A 5 0.76 3.91 5.35
CA CYS A 5 1.53 3.70 6.57
C CYS A 5 2.06 2.26 6.59
N GLY A 6 3.33 2.12 6.99
CA GLY A 6 3.99 0.85 7.24
C GLY A 6 4.68 0.91 8.61
N LEU A 7 4.43 -0.09 9.46
CA LEU A 7 4.97 -0.17 10.82
C LEU A 7 5.84 -1.41 10.95
N ARG A 8 7.01 -1.23 11.57
CA ARG A 8 7.88 -2.33 12.01
C ARG A 8 7.80 -2.46 13.52
N LEU A 9 7.30 -3.61 13.97
CA LEU A 9 7.14 -3.97 15.38
C LEU A 9 8.12 -5.09 15.74
N LYS A 10 8.20 -5.42 17.03
CA LYS A 10 8.97 -6.59 17.49
C LYS A 10 8.40 -7.89 16.92
N ASP A 11 7.08 -8.00 16.86
CA ASP A 11 6.37 -9.23 16.46
C ASP A 11 6.10 -9.32 14.95
N GLY A 12 6.42 -8.29 14.17
CA GLY A 12 6.21 -8.31 12.72
C GLY A 12 5.99 -6.94 12.10
N LEU A 13 5.28 -6.94 10.98
CA LEU A 13 5.02 -5.76 10.14
C LEU A 13 3.52 -5.52 9.97
N VAL A 14 3.10 -4.26 9.92
CA VAL A 14 1.72 -3.84 9.62
C VAL A 14 1.73 -2.85 8.47
N PHE A 15 0.86 -3.03 7.48
CA PHE A 15 0.76 -2.17 6.30
C PHE A 15 -0.69 -1.75 6.05
N ILE A 16 -0.94 -0.46 5.87
CA ILE A 16 -2.26 0.10 5.57
C ILE A 16 -2.11 1.18 4.49
N SER A 17 -2.96 1.13 3.46
CA SER A 17 -3.02 2.13 2.39
C SER A 17 -4.45 2.53 2.12
N ASP A 18 -4.68 3.83 1.91
CA ASP A 18 -5.93 4.32 1.36
C ASP A 18 -6.02 4.03 -0.15
N THR A 19 -7.18 4.26 -0.77
CA THR A 19 -7.42 3.99 -2.19
C THR A 19 -7.82 5.20 -3.02
N ARG A 20 -8.04 6.38 -2.39
CA ARG A 20 -8.40 7.59 -3.12
C ARG A 20 -7.18 8.10 -3.91
N THR A 21 -7.32 8.29 -5.22
CA THR A 21 -6.23 8.73 -6.09
C THR A 21 -6.70 9.90 -6.95
N ASN A 22 -5.84 10.91 -7.11
CA ASN A 22 -6.05 11.95 -8.12
C ASN A 22 -5.50 11.41 -9.46
N ALA A 23 -6.39 11.21 -10.43
CA ALA A 23 -6.08 10.73 -11.77
C ALA A 23 -6.16 11.85 -12.83
N GLY A 24 -6.30 13.11 -12.40
CA GLY A 24 -6.48 14.29 -13.25
C GLY A 24 -7.45 15.30 -12.64
N VAL A 25 -7.56 16.47 -13.28
CA VAL A 25 -8.57 17.48 -12.90
C VAL A 25 -9.96 16.83 -12.95
N ASP A 26 -10.72 16.96 -11.86
CA ASP A 26 -12.05 16.37 -11.64
C ASP A 26 -12.12 14.83 -11.73
N HIS A 27 -10.98 14.14 -11.71
CA HIS A 27 -10.91 12.69 -11.73
C HIS A 27 -10.33 12.16 -10.41
N ILE A 28 -11.22 11.92 -9.45
CA ILE A 28 -10.89 11.22 -8.20
C ILE A 28 -11.49 9.81 -8.26
N SER A 29 -10.61 8.82 -8.20
CA SER A 29 -10.99 7.41 -8.39
C SER A 29 -10.38 6.52 -7.31
N VAL A 30 -10.80 5.26 -7.30
CA VAL A 30 -10.33 4.22 -6.37
C VAL A 30 -9.28 3.36 -7.07
N PHE A 31 -8.02 3.42 -6.61
CA PHE A 31 -6.95 2.54 -7.07
C PHE A 31 -6.28 1.84 -5.88
N LYS A 32 -5.95 0.56 -6.08
CA LYS A 32 -5.18 -0.22 -5.10
C LYS A 32 -3.76 0.34 -5.01
N LYS A 33 -3.30 0.60 -3.78
CA LYS A 33 -1.96 1.14 -3.52
C LYS A 33 -1.05 0.21 -2.70
N LEU A 34 -1.55 -0.95 -2.28
CA LEU A 34 -0.79 -1.95 -1.52
C LEU A 34 -0.70 -3.23 -2.33
N PHE A 35 0.51 -3.66 -2.65
CA PHE A 35 0.79 -4.86 -3.42
C PHE A 35 1.64 -5.83 -2.60
N SER A 36 1.26 -7.10 -2.59
CA SER A 36 1.98 -8.16 -1.87
C SER A 36 2.59 -9.15 -2.86
N PHE A 37 3.84 -9.51 -2.62
CA PHE A 37 4.60 -10.49 -3.39
C PHE A 37 5.30 -11.45 -2.44
N GLY A 38 5.65 -12.63 -2.91
CA GLY A 38 6.36 -13.59 -2.07
C GLY A 38 6.32 -15.01 -2.59
N VAL A 39 6.99 -15.87 -1.84
CA VAL A 39 6.88 -17.33 -1.94
C VAL A 39 6.47 -17.80 -0.56
N GLU A 40 5.35 -18.54 -0.48
CA GLU A 40 4.81 -19.03 0.78
C GLU A 40 5.86 -19.88 1.52
N GLY A 41 6.04 -19.60 2.81
CA GLY A 41 7.05 -20.25 3.65
C GLY A 41 8.49 -19.76 3.47
N GLU A 42 8.79 -18.90 2.48
CA GLU A 42 10.15 -18.41 2.22
C GLU A 42 10.28 -16.90 2.42
N ARG A 43 9.47 -16.09 1.73
CA ARG A 43 9.60 -14.63 1.73
C ARG A 43 8.28 -13.91 1.48
N PHE A 44 8.11 -12.75 2.13
CA PHE A 44 6.97 -11.85 1.96
C PHE A 44 7.44 -10.41 1.77
N ILE A 45 6.94 -9.75 0.73
CA ILE A 45 7.35 -8.41 0.30
C ILE A 45 6.08 -7.58 0.08
N VAL A 46 6.05 -6.35 0.60
CA VAL A 46 4.95 -5.41 0.40
C VAL A 46 5.47 -4.12 -0.23
N ILE A 47 4.75 -3.62 -1.23
CA ILE A 47 5.01 -2.33 -1.87
C ILE A 47 3.77 -1.45 -1.68
N GLN A 48 3.97 -0.23 -1.18
CA GLN A 48 2.95 0.81 -1.07
C GLN A 48 3.27 1.96 -2.02
N THR A 49 2.26 2.56 -2.65
CA THR A 49 2.45 3.67 -3.60
C THR A 49 1.84 4.98 -3.09
N SER A 50 2.52 6.09 -3.37
CA SER A 50 2.04 7.44 -3.10
C SER A 50 2.49 8.40 -4.20
N GLY A 51 1.65 9.38 -4.46
CA GLY A 51 1.78 10.36 -5.52
C GLY A 51 0.44 11.04 -5.77
#